data_AF-A0A428UE46-F1
#
_entry.id   AF-A0A428UE46-F1
#
_cell.length_a   1.000
_cell.length_b   1.000
_cell.length_c   1.000
_cell.angle_alpha   90.00
_cell.angle_beta   90.00
_cell.angle_gamma   90.00
#
_symmetry.space_group_name_H-M   'P 1'
#
loop_
_entity.id
_entity.type
_entity.pdbx_description
1 polymer ?
#
loop_
_entity_poly.entity_id
_entity_poly.type
_entity_poly.pdbx_seq_one_letter_code
_entity_poly.pdbx_strand_id
1 'polypeptide(L)'
;MSLIDELEAMANAVSLTETEEIDSTICRWQSLFGYSAPEALDKISVFRASPRELIIYDSHWEMLRYQKEQENFDREAYEYWCTTARKSYHSTTITKKDKQRLQATTFLLKLEGPLQSVDAVAKATNMVSIQETMMASDSSGQSSSFCKVNGLEKIAIETFLSESNIHSAFRPTFIRISVARKELSTNSIHPTLGVDSTMPQYRLSNDTDNSQPAQDEYPVWYFFYGTLAESETLSDLLGIDPVYRDAKIPSGVLGSWGSYKALVNDPSGRNTVYGKAFLVTSEEDEEALRLYETEAYEMVRCRIEMDDGEVVDGLTFRWAGQD
;
A
#
# COMPACT_ATOMS: atom_id res chain seq x y z
N MET A 1 15.49 -67.76 -19.08
CA MET A 1 15.65 -66.32 -18.81
C MET A 1 16.26 -66.21 -17.44
N SER A 2 17.35 -65.46 -17.32
CA SER A 2 18.00 -65.22 -16.03
C SER A 2 17.14 -64.28 -15.20
N LEU A 3 17.10 -64.46 -13.88
CA LEU A 3 16.40 -63.56 -12.95
C LEU A 3 16.89 -62.10 -13.09
N ILE A 4 18.13 -61.93 -13.58
CA ILE A 4 18.73 -60.63 -13.86
C ILE A 4 18.08 -59.94 -15.08
N ASP A 5 17.74 -60.69 -16.13
CA ASP A 5 17.17 -60.15 -17.37
C ASP A 5 15.73 -59.64 -17.13
N GLU A 6 15.00 -60.32 -16.24
CA GLU A 6 13.64 -59.96 -15.86
C GLU A 6 13.64 -58.71 -14.94
N LEU A 7 14.59 -58.60 -14.01
CA LEU A 7 14.78 -57.39 -13.19
C LEU A 7 15.20 -56.17 -14.02
N GLU A 8 16.06 -56.37 -15.03
CA GLU A 8 16.47 -55.31 -15.95
C GLU A 8 15.31 -54.85 -16.85
N ALA A 9 14.48 -55.77 -17.33
CA ALA A 9 13.26 -55.45 -18.06
C ALA A 9 12.25 -54.67 -17.19
N MET A 10 12.11 -55.04 -15.91
CA MET A 10 11.25 -54.32 -14.96
C MET A 10 11.79 -52.91 -14.66
N ALA A 11 13.10 -52.75 -14.46
CA ALA A 11 13.70 -51.44 -14.23
C ALA A 11 13.57 -50.50 -15.44
N ASN A 12 13.78 -51.03 -16.65
CA ASN A 12 13.60 -50.26 -17.89
C ASN A 12 12.14 -49.91 -18.15
N ALA A 13 11.19 -50.82 -17.85
CA ALA A 13 9.77 -50.54 -17.96
C ALA A 13 9.35 -49.43 -16.99
N VAL A 14 9.82 -49.46 -15.74
CA VAL A 14 9.56 -48.41 -14.74
C VAL A 14 10.13 -47.06 -15.19
N SER A 15 11.37 -47.05 -15.71
CA SER A 15 11.99 -45.81 -16.19
C SER A 15 11.29 -45.21 -17.42
N LEU A 16 10.83 -46.05 -18.35
CA LEU A 16 10.05 -45.60 -19.51
C LEU A 16 8.69 -45.03 -19.09
N THR A 17 7.99 -45.69 -18.16
CA THR A 17 6.70 -45.19 -17.65
C THR A 17 6.85 -43.88 -16.89
N GLU A 18 7.90 -43.72 -16.08
CA GLU A 18 8.19 -42.46 -15.38
C GLU A 18 8.47 -41.33 -16.39
N THR A 19 9.19 -41.62 -17.48
CA THR A 19 9.52 -40.62 -18.51
C THR A 19 8.27 -40.20 -19.31
N GLU A 20 7.41 -41.14 -19.70
CA GLU A 20 6.16 -40.84 -20.41
C GLU A 20 5.13 -40.12 -19.52
N GLU A 21 5.05 -40.45 -18.22
CA GLU A 21 4.21 -39.73 -17.25
C GLU A 21 4.71 -38.31 -17.01
N ILE A 22 6.03 -38.09 -16.99
CA ILE A 22 6.62 -36.75 -16.87
C ILE A 22 6.32 -35.92 -18.13
N ASP A 23 6.53 -36.47 -19.32
CA ASP A 23 6.30 -35.76 -20.59
C ASP A 23 4.82 -35.38 -20.77
N SER A 24 3.90 -36.30 -20.44
CA SER A 24 2.46 -36.01 -20.47
C SER A 24 2.05 -34.96 -19.43
N THR A 25 2.66 -34.97 -18.24
CA THR A 25 2.44 -33.95 -17.21
C THR A 25 2.93 -32.58 -17.66
N ILE A 26 4.12 -32.49 -18.26
CA ILE A 26 4.68 -31.25 -18.79
C ILE A 26 3.77 -30.68 -19.88
N CYS A 27 3.40 -31.49 -20.88
CA CYS A 27 2.52 -31.05 -21.98
C CYS A 27 1.19 -30.49 -21.46
N ARG A 28 0.60 -31.15 -20.45
CA ARG A 28 -0.62 -30.70 -19.80
C ARG A 28 -0.43 -29.35 -19.11
N TRP A 29 0.65 -29.16 -18.36
CA TRP A 29 0.92 -27.89 -17.66
C TRP A 29 1.22 -26.74 -18.64
N GLN A 30 1.87 -27.02 -19.78
CA GLN A 30 2.03 -26.04 -20.85
C GLN A 30 0.67 -25.61 -21.42
N SER A 31 -0.24 -26.56 -21.66
CA SER A 31 -1.58 -26.27 -22.18
C SER A 31 -2.48 -25.54 -21.18
N LEU A 32 -2.39 -25.86 -19.88
CA LEU A 32 -3.27 -25.30 -18.85
C LEU A 32 -2.82 -23.91 -18.37
N PHE A 33 -1.52 -23.66 -18.30
CA PHE A 33 -0.96 -22.46 -17.67
C PHE A 33 -0.15 -21.57 -18.63
N GLY A 34 0.04 -22.00 -19.89
CA GLY A 34 0.78 -21.24 -20.89
C GLY A 34 2.30 -21.21 -20.67
N TYR A 35 2.84 -22.12 -19.84
CA TYR A 35 4.27 -22.20 -19.57
C TYR A 35 5.05 -22.82 -20.74
N SER A 36 6.33 -22.46 -20.87
CA SER A 36 7.27 -23.24 -21.68
C SER A 36 7.61 -24.58 -21.00
N ALA A 37 8.10 -25.56 -21.77
CA ALA A 37 8.49 -26.87 -21.22
C ALA A 37 9.49 -26.81 -20.04
N PRO A 38 10.58 -26.00 -20.09
CA PRO A 38 11.49 -25.89 -18.95
C PRO A 38 10.85 -25.19 -17.74
N GLU A 39 9.96 -24.23 -17.96
CA GLU A 39 9.23 -23.56 -16.88
C GLU A 39 8.21 -24.50 -16.23
N ALA A 40 7.49 -25.28 -17.01
CA ALA A 40 6.54 -26.27 -16.50
C ALA A 40 7.27 -27.30 -15.61
N LEU A 41 8.43 -27.80 -16.05
CA LEU A 41 9.25 -28.72 -15.28
C LEU A 41 9.72 -28.11 -13.94
N ASP A 42 10.22 -26.86 -13.97
CA ASP A 42 10.61 -26.14 -12.75
C ASP A 42 9.42 -25.98 -11.78
N LYS A 43 8.26 -25.54 -12.28
CA LYS A 43 7.06 -25.35 -11.45
C LYS A 43 6.53 -26.65 -10.86
N ILE A 44 6.54 -27.75 -11.62
CA ILE A 44 6.16 -29.07 -11.13
C ILE A 44 7.13 -29.51 -10.02
N SER A 45 8.44 -29.40 -10.25
CA SER A 45 9.46 -29.79 -9.27
C SER A 45 9.36 -28.97 -7.98
N VAL A 46 9.20 -27.65 -8.08
CA VAL A 46 9.02 -26.79 -6.91
C VAL A 46 7.71 -27.10 -6.17
N PHE A 47 6.62 -27.35 -6.90
CA PHE A 47 5.33 -27.67 -6.30
C PHE A 47 5.36 -29.01 -5.55
N ARG A 48 5.99 -30.04 -6.13
CA ARG A 48 6.17 -31.37 -5.50
C ARG A 48 7.10 -31.33 -4.29
N ALA A 49 8.12 -30.45 -4.31
CA ALA A 49 9.07 -30.28 -3.21
C ALA A 49 8.53 -29.42 -2.06
N SER A 50 7.50 -28.60 -2.31
CA SER A 50 6.89 -27.74 -1.31
C SER A 50 5.94 -28.55 -0.40
N PRO A 51 5.86 -28.23 0.92
CA PRO A 51 4.83 -28.80 1.77
C PRO A 51 3.45 -28.52 1.17
N ARG A 52 2.57 -29.52 1.09
CA ARG A 52 1.21 -29.35 0.55
C ARG A 52 0.40 -28.43 1.47
N GLU A 53 0.44 -27.13 1.20
CA GLU A 53 -0.34 -26.10 1.91
C GLU A 53 -1.85 -26.32 1.77
N LEU A 54 -2.28 -27.05 0.73
CA LEU A 54 -3.66 -27.46 0.54
C LEU A 54 -3.74 -28.96 0.24
N ILE A 55 -4.50 -29.68 1.04
CA ILE A 55 -4.91 -31.05 0.74
C ILE A 55 -6.35 -30.99 0.25
N ILE A 56 -6.57 -31.29 -1.04
CA ILE A 56 -7.93 -31.51 -1.53
C ILE A 56 -8.38 -32.88 -1.04
N TYR A 57 -9.41 -32.92 -0.19
CA TYR A 57 -10.00 -34.18 0.26
C TYR A 57 -10.54 -34.99 -0.92
N ASP A 58 -10.39 -36.32 -0.87
CA ASP A 58 -10.79 -37.23 -1.96
C ASP A 58 -12.26 -37.05 -2.36
N SER A 59 -13.14 -36.78 -1.39
CA SER A 59 -14.56 -36.50 -1.61
C SER A 59 -14.80 -35.23 -2.45
N HIS A 60 -13.96 -34.21 -2.31
CA HIS A 60 -14.07 -32.98 -3.10
C HIS A 60 -13.56 -33.19 -4.53
N TRP A 61 -12.49 -33.97 -4.70
CA TRP A 61 -11.98 -34.31 -6.03
C TRP A 61 -12.99 -35.17 -6.80
N GLU A 62 -13.62 -36.16 -6.17
CA GLU A 62 -14.64 -37.00 -6.81
C GLU A 62 -15.83 -36.21 -7.35
N MET A 63 -16.25 -35.15 -6.64
CA MET A 63 -17.34 -34.28 -7.10
C MET A 63 -16.98 -33.47 -8.35
N LEU A 64 -15.71 -33.11 -8.53
CA LEU A 64 -15.26 -32.20 -9.60
C LEU A 64 -14.57 -32.91 -10.76
N ARG A 65 -14.11 -34.16 -10.55
CA ARG A 65 -13.30 -34.92 -11.49
C ARG A 65 -13.87 -34.93 -12.91
N TYR A 66 -15.16 -35.26 -13.05
CA TYR A 66 -15.79 -35.35 -14.37
C TYR A 66 -15.77 -34.04 -15.16
N GLN A 67 -15.93 -32.91 -14.48
CA GLN A 67 -15.87 -31.59 -15.12
C GLN A 67 -14.42 -31.17 -15.38
N LYS A 68 -13.54 -31.37 -14.41
CA LYS A 68 -12.16 -30.88 -14.48
C LYS A 68 -11.29 -31.70 -15.44
N GLU A 69 -11.53 -33.00 -15.57
CA GLU A 69 -10.87 -33.82 -16.59
C GLU A 69 -11.27 -33.40 -18.01
N GLN A 70 -12.49 -32.88 -18.24
CA GLN A 70 -12.89 -32.30 -19.54
C GLN A 70 -12.15 -31.00 -19.85
N GLU A 71 -11.76 -30.26 -18.81
CA GLU A 71 -10.91 -29.08 -18.89
C GLU A 71 -9.41 -29.45 -18.91
N ASN A 72 -9.08 -30.74 -19.07
CA ASN A 72 -7.73 -31.32 -19.10
C ASN A 72 -6.94 -31.19 -17.78
N PHE A 73 -7.62 -30.92 -16.66
CA PHE A 73 -7.02 -30.93 -15.33
C PHE A 73 -6.98 -32.34 -14.75
N ASP A 74 -5.85 -32.71 -14.15
CA ASP A 74 -5.81 -33.76 -13.15
C ASP A 74 -5.75 -33.18 -11.74
N ARG A 75 -5.72 -34.07 -10.74
CA ARG A 75 -5.69 -33.67 -9.34
C ARG A 75 -4.49 -32.78 -9.03
N GLU A 76 -3.31 -33.12 -9.53
CA GLU A 76 -2.08 -32.35 -9.26
C GLU A 76 -2.13 -30.96 -9.91
N ALA A 77 -2.49 -30.87 -11.20
CA ALA A 77 -2.65 -29.60 -11.88
C ALA A 77 -3.78 -28.76 -11.26
N TYR A 78 -4.85 -29.39 -10.75
CA TYR A 78 -5.94 -28.70 -10.09
C TYR A 78 -5.54 -28.19 -8.68
N GLU A 79 -4.76 -28.95 -7.92
CA GLU A 79 -4.16 -28.50 -6.65
C GLU A 79 -3.18 -27.35 -6.89
N TYR A 80 -2.33 -27.45 -7.91
CA TYR A 80 -1.43 -26.38 -8.33
C TYR A 80 -2.22 -25.14 -8.80
N TRP A 81 -3.26 -25.33 -9.60
CA TRP A 81 -4.16 -24.25 -9.98
C TRP A 81 -4.85 -23.64 -8.78
N CYS A 82 -5.31 -24.41 -7.79
CA CYS A 82 -5.91 -23.86 -6.58
C CYS A 82 -4.90 -23.06 -5.74
N THR A 83 -3.64 -23.46 -5.69
CA THR A 83 -2.60 -22.73 -4.92
C THR A 83 -2.11 -21.47 -5.65
N THR A 84 -1.96 -21.53 -6.97
CA THR A 84 -1.61 -20.37 -7.80
C THR A 84 -2.79 -19.43 -8.03
N ALA A 85 -3.99 -19.97 -8.25
CA ALA A 85 -5.23 -19.21 -8.21
C ALA A 85 -5.46 -18.64 -6.83
N ARG A 86 -5.07 -19.25 -5.70
CA ARG A 86 -5.09 -18.55 -4.39
C ARG A 86 -4.09 -17.40 -4.28
N LYS A 87 -2.97 -17.43 -5.00
CA LYS A 87 -2.05 -16.28 -5.12
C LYS A 87 -2.60 -15.19 -6.04
N SER A 88 -3.43 -15.53 -7.03
CA SER A 88 -4.14 -14.60 -7.93
C SER A 88 -5.49 -14.13 -7.36
N TYR A 89 -6.10 -14.94 -6.51
CA TYR A 89 -7.33 -14.77 -5.75
C TYR A 89 -7.02 -14.78 -4.25
N HIS A 90 -6.20 -13.82 -3.82
CA HIS A 90 -6.68 -13.02 -2.69
C HIS A 90 -7.90 -12.18 -3.14
N SER A 91 -8.96 -12.87 -3.57
CA SER A 91 -10.30 -12.54 -3.09
C SER A 91 -10.32 -13.04 -1.64
N THR A 92 -9.58 -12.34 -0.77
CA THR A 92 -10.08 -12.14 0.58
C THR A 92 -11.53 -11.73 0.38
N THR A 93 -12.48 -12.44 0.98
CA THR A 93 -13.78 -11.86 1.23
C THR A 93 -13.47 -10.51 1.86
N ILE A 94 -13.61 -9.42 1.10
CA ILE A 94 -13.09 -8.11 1.50
C ILE A 94 -13.75 -7.87 2.85
N THR A 95 -12.97 -7.95 3.92
CA THR A 95 -13.55 -7.82 5.25
C THR A 95 -14.13 -6.43 5.32
N LYS A 96 -15.11 -6.19 6.18
CA LYS A 96 -15.67 -4.84 6.34
C LYS A 96 -14.56 -3.80 6.60
N LYS A 97 -13.51 -4.21 7.30
CA LYS A 97 -12.30 -3.42 7.58
C LYS A 97 -11.46 -3.16 6.32
N ASP A 98 -11.24 -4.17 5.48
CA ASP A 98 -10.52 -4.00 4.21
C ASP A 98 -11.28 -3.11 3.24
N LYS A 99 -12.62 -3.24 3.19
CA LYS A 99 -13.47 -2.41 2.34
C LYS A 99 -13.36 -0.94 2.75
N GLN A 100 -13.42 -0.67 4.05
CA GLN A 100 -13.25 0.68 4.59
C GLN A 100 -11.86 1.22 4.29
N ARG A 101 -10.80 0.42 4.46
CA ARG A 101 -9.43 0.83 4.12
C ARG A 101 -9.30 1.17 2.64
N LEU A 102 -9.83 0.33 1.75
CA LEU A 102 -9.79 0.57 0.30
C LEU A 102 -10.60 1.80 -0.10
N GLN A 103 -11.72 2.07 0.55
CA GLN A 103 -12.51 3.30 0.34
C GLN A 103 -11.79 4.56 0.81
N ALA A 104 -10.99 4.46 1.89
CA ALA A 104 -10.21 5.56 2.41
C ALA A 104 -8.95 5.86 1.56
N THR A 105 -8.40 4.86 0.87
CA THR A 105 -7.25 5.06 -0.02
C THR A 105 -7.65 5.80 -1.29
N THR A 106 -6.94 6.88 -1.60
CA THR A 106 -7.17 7.71 -2.80
C THR A 106 -6.04 7.50 -3.82
N PHE A 107 -6.40 7.45 -5.10
CA PHE A 107 -5.49 7.41 -6.24
C PHE A 107 -5.91 8.44 -7.30
N LEU A 108 -4.95 8.96 -8.04
CA LEU A 108 -5.17 9.65 -9.30
C LEU A 108 -4.94 8.67 -10.44
N LEU A 109 -6.00 8.41 -11.20
CA LEU A 109 -5.91 7.68 -12.46
C LEU A 109 -5.62 8.68 -13.58
N LYS A 110 -4.55 8.45 -14.35
CA LYS A 110 -4.32 9.21 -15.59
C LYS A 110 -5.35 8.80 -16.65
N LEU A 111 -6.05 9.78 -17.21
CA LEU A 111 -7.01 9.56 -18.29
C LEU A 111 -6.26 9.39 -19.60
N GLU A 112 -6.05 8.13 -19.99
CA GLU A 112 -5.33 7.78 -21.22
C GLU A 112 -5.87 6.46 -21.81
N GLY A 113 -5.65 6.28 -23.12
CA GLY A 113 -6.04 5.06 -23.83
C GLY A 113 -7.53 4.73 -23.69
N PRO A 114 -7.91 3.49 -23.33
CA PRO A 114 -9.30 3.08 -23.10
C PRO A 114 -10.02 3.85 -22.00
N LEU A 115 -9.29 4.53 -21.11
CA LEU A 115 -9.81 5.30 -19.98
C LEU A 115 -9.63 6.82 -20.18
N GLN A 116 -9.62 7.30 -21.43
CA GLN A 116 -9.39 8.71 -21.78
C GLN A 116 -10.47 9.69 -21.27
N SER A 117 -11.61 9.22 -20.79
CA SER A 117 -12.69 10.06 -20.29
C SER A 117 -13.29 9.52 -19.00
N VAL A 118 -13.84 10.42 -18.19
CA VAL A 118 -14.56 10.08 -16.96
C VAL A 118 -15.72 9.13 -17.24
N ASP A 119 -16.39 9.25 -18.40
CA ASP A 119 -17.44 8.33 -18.83
C ASP A 119 -16.92 6.91 -19.09
N ALA A 120 -15.70 6.77 -19.61
CA ALA A 120 -15.09 5.47 -19.83
C ALA A 120 -14.71 4.81 -18.48
N VAL A 121 -14.21 5.60 -17.54
CA VAL A 121 -13.94 5.15 -16.17
C VAL A 121 -15.23 4.75 -15.47
N ALA A 122 -16.30 5.55 -15.58
CA ALA A 122 -17.60 5.27 -14.99
C ALA A 122 -18.22 3.98 -15.53
N LYS A 123 -18.03 3.68 -16.82
CA LYS A 123 -18.43 2.39 -17.41
C LYS A 123 -17.64 1.22 -16.84
N ALA A 124 -16.33 1.38 -16.64
CA ALA A 124 -15.48 0.35 -16.07
C ALA A 124 -15.81 0.07 -14.58
N THR A 125 -16.22 1.09 -13.83
CA THR A 125 -16.55 0.97 -12.40
C THR A 125 -18.04 0.73 -12.12
N ASN A 126 -18.88 0.74 -13.15
CA ASN A 126 -20.35 0.67 -13.03
C ASN A 126 -20.93 1.80 -12.16
N MET A 127 -20.36 3.01 -12.25
CA MET A 127 -20.68 4.16 -11.39
C MET A 127 -21.61 5.19 -12.05
N VAL A 128 -22.39 5.87 -11.21
CA VAL A 128 -23.13 7.10 -11.52
C VAL A 128 -22.36 8.28 -10.92
N SER A 129 -21.92 9.18 -11.79
CA SER A 129 -21.50 10.57 -11.50
C SER A 129 -20.03 10.86 -11.14
N ILE A 130 -19.48 11.71 -12.02
CA ILE A 130 -18.42 12.73 -11.93
C ILE A 130 -17.41 12.55 -10.79
N GLN A 131 -16.26 11.99 -11.18
CA GLN A 131 -15.02 12.07 -10.44
C GLN A 131 -14.33 13.39 -10.76
N GLU A 132 -13.88 14.09 -9.71
CA GLU A 132 -13.13 15.34 -9.81
C GLU A 132 -11.95 15.16 -10.77
N THR A 133 -11.96 15.94 -11.85
CA THR A 133 -10.94 15.87 -12.90
C THR A 133 -9.93 16.98 -12.67
N MET A 134 -8.66 16.61 -12.53
CA MET A 134 -7.55 17.55 -12.36
C MET A 134 -6.75 17.60 -13.65
N MET A 135 -6.46 18.81 -14.13
CA MET A 135 -5.57 19.03 -15.25
C MET A 135 -4.19 19.35 -14.71
N ALA A 136 -3.17 18.62 -15.15
CA ALA A 136 -1.78 18.94 -14.85
C ALA A 136 -0.98 19.02 -16.15
N SER A 137 0.05 19.86 -16.17
CA SER A 137 1.00 19.91 -17.28
C SER A 137 2.37 19.49 -16.76
N ASP A 138 3.08 18.69 -17.55
CA ASP A 138 4.46 18.34 -17.20
C ASP A 138 5.43 19.49 -17.51
N SER A 139 6.72 19.28 -17.21
CA SER A 139 7.79 20.26 -17.48
C SER A 139 8.00 20.58 -18.96
N SER A 140 7.40 19.81 -19.87
CA SER A 140 7.38 20.07 -21.31
C SER A 140 6.12 20.81 -21.79
N GLY A 141 5.19 21.11 -20.87
CA GLY A 141 3.91 21.76 -21.15
C GLY A 141 2.84 20.81 -21.69
N GLN A 142 3.07 19.49 -21.65
CA GLN A 142 2.09 18.51 -22.12
C GLN A 142 1.01 18.30 -21.05
N SER A 143 -0.23 18.62 -21.42
CA SER A 143 -1.38 18.48 -20.52
C SER A 143 -1.80 17.01 -20.39
N SER A 144 -1.88 16.54 -19.14
CA SER A 144 -2.45 15.27 -18.74
C SER A 144 -3.67 15.52 -17.86
N SER A 145 -4.71 14.70 -18.05
CA SER A 145 -5.92 14.76 -17.24
C SER A 145 -5.90 13.60 -16.24
N PHE A 146 -6.28 13.87 -15.00
CA PHE A 146 -6.32 12.90 -13.92
C PHE A 146 -7.71 12.84 -13.31
N CYS A 147 -8.07 11.66 -12.82
CA CYS A 147 -9.36 11.35 -12.25
C CYS A 147 -9.16 10.73 -10.87
N LYS A 148 -9.81 11.29 -9.84
CA LYS A 148 -9.69 10.79 -8.47
C LYS A 148 -10.51 9.49 -8.31
N VAL A 149 -9.86 8.40 -7.94
CA VAL A 149 -10.47 7.09 -7.67
C VAL A 149 -10.08 6.56 -6.29
N ASN A 150 -10.94 5.78 -5.64
CA ASN A 150 -10.58 5.06 -4.42
C ASN A 150 -9.99 3.66 -4.71
N GLY A 151 -9.56 2.95 -3.66
CA GLY A 151 -8.99 1.60 -3.79
C GLY A 151 -9.95 0.53 -4.28
N LEU A 152 -11.27 0.64 -4.04
CA LEU A 152 -12.25 -0.30 -4.61
C LEU A 152 -12.44 -0.04 -6.10
N GLU A 153 -12.48 1.22 -6.49
CA GLU A 153 -12.61 1.64 -7.88
C GLU A 153 -11.37 1.23 -8.70
N LYS A 154 -10.17 1.40 -8.13
CA LYS A 154 -8.93 0.88 -8.71
C LYS A 154 -9.04 -0.62 -9.04
N ILE A 155 -9.51 -1.43 -8.08
CA ILE A 155 -9.71 -2.87 -8.30
C ILE A 155 -10.73 -3.11 -9.40
N ALA A 156 -11.88 -2.43 -9.38
CA ALA A 156 -12.92 -2.59 -10.40
C ALA A 156 -12.40 -2.25 -11.81
N ILE A 157 -11.60 -1.19 -11.95
CA ILE A 157 -10.99 -0.78 -13.22
C ILE A 157 -9.98 -1.83 -13.70
N GLU A 158 -9.12 -2.32 -12.81
CA GLU A 158 -8.16 -3.37 -13.12
C GLU A 158 -8.86 -4.67 -13.55
N THR A 159 -9.93 -5.07 -12.84
CA THR A 159 -10.78 -6.21 -13.20
C THR A 159 -11.43 -6.01 -14.57
N PHE A 160 -12.07 -4.86 -14.81
CA PHE A 160 -12.72 -4.55 -16.08
C PHE A 160 -11.73 -4.61 -17.26
N LEU A 161 -10.54 -4.03 -17.12
CA LEU A 161 -9.51 -4.07 -18.15
C LEU A 161 -9.02 -5.50 -18.42
N SER A 162 -8.91 -6.33 -17.38
CA SER A 162 -8.50 -7.73 -17.51
C SER A 162 -9.56 -8.60 -18.20
N GLU A 163 -10.85 -8.36 -17.94
CA GLU A 163 -11.96 -9.13 -18.50
C GLU A 163 -12.28 -8.73 -19.95
N SER A 164 -12.08 -7.46 -20.30
CA SER A 164 -12.57 -6.92 -21.57
C SER A 164 -11.74 -7.34 -22.79
N ASN A 165 -10.59 -8.03 -22.64
CA ASN A 165 -9.63 -8.29 -23.73
C ASN A 165 -9.19 -7.00 -24.48
N ILE A 166 -9.44 -5.82 -23.90
CA ILE A 166 -9.11 -4.51 -24.44
C ILE A 166 -7.62 -4.28 -24.16
N HIS A 167 -6.80 -4.83 -25.05
CA HIS A 167 -5.34 -4.66 -25.15
C HIS A 167 -4.54 -5.32 -24.02
N SER A 168 -3.92 -6.46 -24.32
CA SER A 168 -2.87 -7.08 -23.50
C SER A 168 -1.64 -6.19 -23.24
N ALA A 169 -1.59 -4.98 -23.80
CA ALA A 169 -0.48 -4.04 -23.73
C ALA A 169 -0.80 -2.73 -22.96
N PHE A 170 -2.06 -2.41 -22.67
CA PHE A 170 -2.40 -1.19 -21.94
C PHE A 170 -2.31 -1.40 -20.44
N ARG A 171 -1.48 -0.60 -19.75
CA ARG A 171 -1.40 -0.58 -18.29
C ARG A 171 -1.85 0.78 -17.78
N PRO A 172 -2.94 0.87 -17.01
CA PRO A 172 -3.40 2.13 -16.46
C PRO A 172 -2.38 2.69 -15.47
N THR A 173 -2.19 4.00 -15.48
CA THR A 173 -1.30 4.71 -14.55
C THR A 173 -2.10 5.19 -13.34
N PHE A 174 -1.82 4.61 -12.17
CA PHE A 174 -2.38 5.05 -10.89
C PHE A 174 -1.29 5.69 -10.02
N ILE A 175 -1.54 6.90 -9.54
CA ILE A 175 -0.68 7.61 -8.60
C ILE A 175 -1.40 7.63 -7.25
N ARG A 176 -0.81 7.01 -6.22
CA ARG A 176 -1.42 6.99 -4.89
C ARG A 176 -1.29 8.37 -4.25
N ILE A 177 -2.42 8.96 -3.84
CA ILE A 177 -2.41 10.13 -2.96
C ILE A 177 -2.33 9.61 -1.54
N SER A 178 -1.22 9.90 -0.89
CA SER A 178 -0.95 9.53 0.50
C SER A 178 -0.65 10.81 1.26
N VAL A 179 -1.42 11.08 2.32
CA VAL A 179 -1.37 12.35 3.05
C VAL A 179 -1.24 12.04 4.53
N ALA A 180 -0.32 12.73 5.20
CA ALA A 180 -0.18 12.64 6.64
C ALA A 180 -1.48 13.08 7.32
N ARG A 181 -1.95 12.31 8.30
CA ARG A 181 -3.24 12.61 8.96
C ARG A 181 -3.11 13.75 9.94
N LYS A 182 -4.09 14.66 9.96
CA LYS A 182 -4.26 15.68 11.00
C LYS A 182 -5.64 15.48 11.60
N GLU A 183 -5.70 14.85 12.77
CA GLU A 183 -6.96 14.54 13.48
C GLU A 183 -6.85 15.08 14.91
N LEU A 184 -6.71 16.41 15.03
CA LEU A 184 -6.57 17.08 16.32
C LEU A 184 -7.92 17.12 17.04
N SER A 185 -7.95 16.56 18.25
CA SER A 185 -9.15 16.59 19.10
C SER A 185 -9.44 18.00 19.61
N THR A 186 -10.72 18.35 19.63
CA THR A 186 -11.23 19.57 20.28
C THR A 186 -11.46 19.37 21.78
N ASN A 187 -11.61 18.12 22.22
CA ASN A 187 -12.06 17.78 23.58
C ASN A 187 -10.93 17.16 24.44
N SER A 188 -9.73 17.04 23.87
CA SER A 188 -8.53 16.55 24.55
C SER A 188 -7.29 17.09 23.86
N ILE A 189 -6.14 16.97 24.52
CA ILE A 189 -4.84 17.30 23.91
C ILE A 189 -4.46 16.36 22.75
N HIS A 190 -5.21 15.28 22.53
CA HIS A 190 -4.91 14.25 21.54
C HIS A 190 -4.89 14.76 20.09
N PRO A 191 -3.97 14.27 19.24
CA PRO A 191 -2.74 13.58 19.59
C PRO A 191 -1.65 14.56 20.06
N THR A 192 -0.89 14.19 21.09
CA THR A 192 0.28 14.95 21.58
C THR A 192 1.51 14.04 21.60
N LEU A 193 2.67 14.54 21.21
CA LEU A 193 3.94 13.83 21.30
C LEU A 193 4.29 13.52 22.77
N GLY A 194 4.77 12.30 23.01
CA GLY A 194 5.31 11.90 24.32
C GLY A 194 4.26 11.62 25.40
N VAL A 195 2.96 11.77 25.08
CA VAL A 195 1.87 11.58 26.03
C VAL A 195 0.82 10.63 25.45
N ASP A 196 0.40 9.64 26.23
CA ASP A 196 -0.81 8.88 25.92
C ASP A 196 -2.06 9.73 26.19
N SER A 197 -2.33 10.61 25.24
CA SER A 197 -3.43 11.59 25.25
C SER A 197 -4.82 10.95 25.10
N THR A 198 -4.90 9.62 24.98
CA THR A 198 -6.19 8.90 24.96
C THR A 198 -6.74 8.66 26.37
N MET A 199 -5.91 8.82 27.41
CA MET A 199 -6.33 8.56 28.79
C MET A 199 -7.31 9.64 29.33
N PRO A 200 -8.27 9.28 30.21
CA PRO A 200 -9.33 10.18 30.66
C PRO A 200 -8.87 11.48 31.32
N GLN A 201 -7.71 11.49 31.99
CA GLN A 201 -7.15 12.67 32.66
C GLN A 201 -6.74 13.78 31.69
N TYR A 202 -6.61 13.46 30.40
CA TYR A 202 -6.26 14.41 29.35
C TYR A 202 -7.49 14.96 28.59
N ARG A 203 -8.70 14.62 29.05
CA ARG A 203 -9.94 15.23 28.56
C ARG A 203 -10.06 16.63 29.11
N LEU A 204 -10.33 17.58 28.22
CA LEU A 204 -10.56 18.98 28.56
C LEU A 204 -11.91 19.06 29.26
N SER A 205 -11.94 19.70 30.42
CA SER A 205 -13.12 19.68 31.30
C SER A 205 -14.08 20.85 31.03
N ASN A 206 -13.65 21.91 30.33
CA ASN A 206 -14.41 23.14 30.08
C ASN A 206 -14.23 23.63 28.63
N ASP A 207 -15.23 24.33 28.08
CA ASP A 207 -15.20 25.00 26.77
C ASP A 207 -14.14 26.10 26.61
N THR A 208 -13.49 26.52 27.71
CA THR A 208 -12.44 27.55 27.72
C THR A 208 -11.03 27.00 27.58
N ASP A 209 -10.86 25.68 27.64
CA ASP A 209 -9.57 24.99 27.67
C ASP A 209 -9.36 24.32 26.31
N ASN A 210 -9.17 25.12 25.26
CA ASN A 210 -8.92 24.58 23.91
C ASN A 210 -7.44 24.24 23.78
N SER A 211 -7.14 22.99 23.42
CA SER A 211 -5.77 22.58 23.13
C SER A 211 -5.28 23.22 21.83
N GLN A 212 -4.17 23.95 21.91
CA GLN A 212 -3.54 24.61 20.77
C GLN A 212 -2.40 23.73 20.22
N PRO A 213 -2.15 23.75 18.90
CA PRO A 213 -2.98 24.37 17.86
C PRO A 213 -4.31 23.62 17.65
N ALA A 214 -5.33 24.33 17.16
CA ALA A 214 -6.59 23.73 16.70
C ALA A 214 -6.46 23.14 15.28
N GLN A 215 -7.49 22.39 14.86
CA GLN A 215 -7.49 21.67 13.58
C GLN A 215 -7.28 22.59 12.38
N ASP A 216 -7.87 23.78 12.37
CA ASP A 216 -7.86 24.71 11.24
C ASP A 216 -7.22 26.06 11.63
N GLU A 217 -6.28 26.02 12.57
CA GLU A 217 -5.59 27.21 13.07
C GLU A 217 -4.40 27.58 12.18
N TYR A 218 -4.32 28.86 11.82
CA TYR A 218 -3.18 29.46 11.12
C TYR A 218 -2.97 30.91 11.57
N PRO A 219 -1.72 31.39 11.65
CA PRO A 219 -0.47 30.65 11.40
C PRO A 219 -0.08 29.74 12.58
N VAL A 220 0.64 28.65 12.30
CA VAL A 220 1.06 27.67 13.32
C VAL A 220 2.53 27.31 13.16
N TRP A 221 3.23 27.14 14.29
CA TRP A 221 4.61 26.68 14.30
C TRP A 221 4.71 25.17 14.09
N TYR A 222 5.57 24.79 13.16
CA TYR A 222 5.90 23.40 12.84
C TYR A 222 7.34 23.09 13.20
N PHE A 223 7.57 21.94 13.83
CA PHE A 223 8.89 21.42 14.09
C PHE A 223 9.27 20.34 13.09
N PHE A 224 10.40 20.52 12.41
CA PHE A 224 10.98 19.59 11.45
C PHE A 224 12.31 19.02 11.95
N TYR A 225 12.47 17.70 11.78
CA TYR A 225 13.65 16.94 12.20
C TYR A 225 14.31 16.14 11.06
N GLY A 226 13.65 16.09 9.89
CA GLY A 226 14.05 15.36 8.69
C GLY A 226 14.49 16.28 7.55
N THR A 227 14.20 15.86 6.32
CA THR A 227 14.51 16.60 5.09
C THR A 227 13.74 17.91 4.99
N LEU A 228 12.55 18.03 5.60
CA LEU A 228 11.82 19.29 5.73
C LEU A 228 12.58 20.36 6.55
N ALA A 229 13.63 20.00 7.30
CA ALA A 229 14.51 20.97 7.96
C ALA A 229 15.63 21.49 7.03
N GLU A 230 15.68 21.04 5.78
CA GLU A 230 16.63 21.48 4.76
C GLU A 230 15.98 22.55 3.90
N SER A 231 16.68 23.67 3.67
CA SER A 231 16.12 24.82 2.95
C SER A 231 15.70 24.47 1.52
N GLU A 232 16.53 23.70 0.80
CA GLU A 232 16.28 23.29 -0.59
C GLU A 232 14.97 22.49 -0.71
N THR A 233 14.79 21.48 0.15
CA THR A 233 13.58 20.65 0.17
C THR A 233 12.31 21.47 0.39
N LEU A 234 12.31 22.37 1.38
CA LEU A 234 11.11 23.16 1.71
C LEU A 234 10.86 24.26 0.65
N SER A 235 11.94 24.84 0.11
CA SER A 235 11.83 25.79 -1.01
C SER A 235 11.25 25.17 -2.25
N ASP A 236 11.69 23.98 -2.63
CA ASP A 236 11.16 23.27 -3.79
C ASP A 236 9.71 22.86 -3.59
N LEU A 237 9.34 22.49 -2.35
CA LEU A 237 7.98 22.05 -2.02
C LEU A 237 6.97 23.20 -2.02
N LEU A 238 7.32 24.34 -1.39
CA LEU A 238 6.40 25.45 -1.16
C LEU A 238 6.62 26.63 -2.12
N GLY A 239 7.70 26.64 -2.90
CA GLY A 239 8.03 27.74 -3.81
C GLY A 239 8.45 29.03 -3.10
N ILE A 240 8.94 28.94 -1.87
CA ILE A 240 9.33 30.08 -1.01
C ILE A 240 10.76 29.95 -0.50
N ASP A 241 11.33 31.03 0.03
CA ASP A 241 12.59 30.99 0.78
C ASP A 241 12.28 30.83 2.29
N PRO A 242 12.51 29.63 2.89
CA PRO A 242 12.05 29.34 4.24
C PRO A 242 12.92 30.01 5.30
N VAL A 243 12.26 30.72 6.22
CA VAL A 243 12.91 31.30 7.40
C VAL A 243 12.73 30.36 8.58
N TYR A 244 13.79 29.67 8.95
CA TYR A 244 13.80 28.77 10.11
C TYR A 244 14.28 29.44 11.38
N ARG A 245 13.84 28.87 12.51
CA ARG A 245 14.47 29.07 13.82
C ARG A 245 15.02 27.74 14.31
N ASP A 246 16.22 27.73 14.86
CA ASP A 246 16.73 26.51 15.48
C ASP A 246 15.89 26.19 16.71
N ALA A 247 15.51 24.92 16.86
CA ALA A 247 14.57 24.52 17.88
C ALA A 247 14.83 23.09 18.36
N LYS A 248 14.15 22.73 19.44
CA LYS A 248 14.15 21.37 19.98
C LYS A 248 12.79 21.03 20.59
N ILE A 249 12.48 19.75 20.61
CA ILE A 249 11.26 19.23 21.25
C ILE A 249 11.62 18.14 22.28
N PRO A 250 10.98 18.12 23.46
CA PRO A 250 11.15 17.05 24.43
C PRO A 250 10.27 15.83 24.09
N SER A 251 10.51 14.72 24.80
CA SER A 251 9.63 13.54 24.83
C SER A 251 9.41 12.84 23.47
N GLY A 252 10.38 13.00 22.57
CA GLY A 252 10.48 12.28 21.30
C GLY A 252 11.82 11.56 21.20
N VAL A 253 11.84 10.47 20.43
CA VAL A 253 13.08 9.79 20.03
C VAL A 253 13.07 9.57 18.53
N LEU A 254 14.21 9.86 17.90
CA LEU A 254 14.41 9.60 16.48
C LEU A 254 14.94 8.19 16.27
N GLY A 255 14.21 7.42 15.47
CA GLY A 255 14.68 6.19 14.84
C GLY A 255 14.97 6.40 13.35
N SER A 256 15.47 5.34 12.73
CA SER A 256 15.64 5.26 11.27
C SER A 256 14.71 4.21 10.69
N TRP A 257 13.97 4.59 9.65
CA TRP A 257 13.16 3.70 8.84
C TRP A 257 13.71 3.70 7.41
N GLY A 258 14.65 2.79 7.14
CA GLY A 258 15.44 2.82 5.91
C GLY A 258 16.27 4.10 5.82
N SER A 259 16.01 4.91 4.78
CA SER A 259 16.63 6.23 4.59
C SER A 259 15.89 7.37 5.29
N TYR A 260 14.71 7.11 5.87
CA TYR A 260 13.85 8.13 6.47
C TYR A 260 14.00 8.19 7.99
N LYS A 261 13.83 9.38 8.58
CA LYS A 261 13.85 9.54 10.04
C LYS A 261 12.44 9.36 10.59
N ALA A 262 12.29 8.52 11.59
CA ALA A 262 11.01 8.25 12.25
C ALA A 262 11.01 8.87 13.66
N LEU A 263 10.18 9.89 13.90
CA LEU A 263 9.96 10.39 15.25
C LEU A 263 8.89 9.53 15.94
N VAL A 264 9.22 8.97 17.10
CA VAL A 264 8.26 8.23 17.95
C VAL A 264 8.23 8.82 19.36
N ASN A 265 7.20 8.47 20.13
CA ASN A 265 7.06 8.93 21.51
C ASN A 265 8.23 8.40 22.36
N ASP A 266 8.78 9.24 23.24
CA ASP A 266 9.65 8.80 24.35
C ASP A 266 8.86 8.92 25.66
N PRO A 267 8.27 7.82 26.17
CA PRO A 267 7.53 7.84 27.43
C PRO A 267 8.39 8.19 28.64
N SER A 268 9.72 8.07 28.52
CA SER A 268 10.62 8.44 29.60
C SER A 268 10.82 9.95 29.72
N GLY A 269 10.47 10.72 28.68
CA GLY A 269 10.58 12.18 28.63
C GLY A 269 12.01 12.71 28.77
N ARG A 270 13.02 11.83 28.62
CA ARG A 270 14.43 12.16 28.87
C ARG A 270 15.16 12.59 27.60
N ASN A 271 14.64 12.20 26.44
CA ASN A 271 15.25 12.55 25.17
C ASN A 271 14.72 13.89 24.66
N THR A 272 15.58 14.56 23.91
CA THR A 272 15.28 15.81 23.24
C THR A 272 15.73 15.68 21.80
N VAL A 273 14.84 16.05 20.88
CA VAL A 273 15.11 16.04 19.45
C VAL A 273 15.40 17.46 19.01
N TYR A 274 16.53 17.65 18.33
CA TYR A 274 16.92 18.94 17.76
C TYR A 274 16.51 19.01 16.30
N GLY A 275 16.10 20.19 15.86
CA GLY A 275 15.56 20.41 14.53
C GLY A 275 15.33 21.89 14.27
N LYS A 276 14.35 22.19 13.42
CA LYS A 276 14.01 23.56 13.04
C LYS A 276 12.53 23.83 13.23
N ALA A 277 12.21 25.02 13.70
CA ALA A 277 10.86 25.55 13.72
C ALA A 277 10.61 26.40 12.47
N PHE A 278 9.47 26.19 11.83
CA PHE A 278 9.01 26.93 10.66
C PHE A 278 7.57 27.38 10.88
N LEU A 279 7.23 28.62 10.52
CA LEU A 279 5.89 29.16 10.69
C LEU A 279 5.08 28.91 9.42
N VAL A 280 4.11 27.99 9.49
CA VAL A 280 3.20 27.70 8.39
C VAL A 280 2.04 28.67 8.45
N THR A 281 1.76 29.37 7.34
CA THR A 281 0.84 30.52 7.33
C THR A 281 -0.51 30.26 6.68
N SER A 282 -0.63 29.16 5.93
CA SER A 282 -1.83 28.81 5.16
C SER A 282 -2.13 27.32 5.21
N GLU A 283 -3.37 26.97 4.90
CA GLU A 283 -3.82 25.59 4.74
C GLU A 283 -3.12 24.93 3.54
N GLU A 284 -2.92 25.66 2.45
CA GLU A 284 -2.28 25.14 1.23
C GLU A 284 -0.82 24.70 1.48
N ASP A 285 -0.06 25.48 2.25
CA ASP A 285 1.31 25.13 2.63
C ASP A 285 1.32 23.86 3.49
N GLU A 286 0.37 23.76 4.43
CA GLU A 286 0.23 22.57 5.27
C GLU A 286 -0.16 21.34 4.45
N GLU A 287 -1.08 21.45 3.50
CA GLU A 287 -1.46 20.35 2.62
C GLU A 287 -0.26 19.83 1.83
N ALA A 288 0.59 20.72 1.31
CA ALA A 288 1.82 20.34 0.61
C ALA A 288 2.80 19.58 1.53
N LEU A 289 2.98 20.05 2.77
CA LEU A 289 3.79 19.35 3.79
C LEU A 289 3.23 17.96 4.09
N ARG A 290 1.92 17.85 4.25
CA ARG A 290 1.25 16.58 4.55
C ARG A 290 1.33 15.59 3.39
N LEU A 291 1.26 16.07 2.15
CA LEU A 291 1.49 15.28 0.95
C LEU A 291 2.93 14.77 0.88
N TYR A 292 3.91 15.60 1.24
CA TYR A 292 5.32 15.22 1.27
C TYR A 292 5.61 14.10 2.29
N GLU A 293 5.09 14.23 3.51
CA GLU A 293 5.32 13.24 4.57
C GLU A 293 4.52 11.95 4.37
N THR A 294 3.37 12.03 3.70
CA THR A 294 2.49 10.90 3.37
C THR A 294 1.80 10.24 4.59
N GLU A 295 0.94 9.25 4.35
CA GLU A 295 0.24 8.48 5.41
C GLU A 295 1.17 7.76 6.40
N ALA A 296 2.45 7.69 6.05
CA ALA A 296 3.48 7.08 6.86
C ALA A 296 3.64 7.87 8.19
N TYR A 297 3.30 9.16 8.20
CA TYR A 297 3.29 10.00 9.40
C TYR A 297 1.88 10.52 9.73
N GLU A 298 1.73 10.93 10.97
CA GLU A 298 0.58 11.68 11.48
C GLU A 298 1.05 12.99 12.09
N MET A 299 0.18 13.97 12.15
CA MET A 299 0.46 15.26 12.76
C MET A 299 0.00 15.26 14.20
N VAL A 300 0.89 15.71 15.09
CA VAL A 300 0.66 15.72 16.54
C VAL A 300 1.04 17.05 17.13
N ARG A 301 0.35 17.43 18.21
CA ARG A 301 0.74 18.57 19.04
C ARG A 301 2.08 18.30 19.73
N CYS A 302 2.91 19.31 19.81
CA CYS A 302 4.19 19.27 20.52
C CYS A 302 4.53 20.64 21.09
N ARG A 303 5.46 20.65 22.06
CA ARG A 303 6.00 21.87 22.65
C ARG A 303 7.36 22.15 22.05
N ILE A 304 7.50 23.25 21.34
CA ILE A 304 8.69 23.63 20.60
C ILE A 304 9.47 24.65 21.42
N GLU A 305 10.70 24.32 21.79
CA GLU A 305 11.63 25.24 22.45
C GLU A 305 12.60 25.80 21.41
N MET A 306 12.51 27.10 21.16
CA MET A 306 13.38 27.82 20.22
C MET A 306 14.72 28.18 20.86
N ASP A 307 15.70 28.49 20.02
CA ASP A 307 17.07 28.85 20.40
C ASP A 307 17.20 30.08 21.32
N ASP A 308 16.29 31.03 21.22
CA ASP A 308 16.22 32.20 22.11
C ASP A 308 15.54 31.93 23.46
N GLY A 309 15.07 30.69 23.67
CA GLY A 309 14.35 30.27 24.87
C GLY A 309 12.84 30.49 24.83
N GLU A 310 12.28 31.01 23.73
CA GLU A 310 10.84 31.04 23.51
C GLU A 310 10.29 29.61 23.42
N VAL A 311 9.13 29.38 24.05
CA VAL A 311 8.47 28.08 24.02
C VAL A 311 7.04 28.24 23.53
N VAL A 312 6.72 27.57 22.43
CA VAL A 312 5.43 27.65 21.75
C VAL A 312 4.79 26.28 21.62
N ASP A 313 3.46 26.25 21.61
CA ASP A 313 2.71 25.07 21.19
C ASP A 313 2.69 25.04 19.66
N GLY A 314 2.95 23.86 19.09
CA GLY A 314 3.06 23.69 17.66
C GLY A 314 2.76 22.26 17.22
N LEU A 315 3.05 21.98 15.97
CA LEU A 315 2.81 20.69 15.35
C LEU A 315 4.12 20.05 14.87
N THR A 316 4.13 18.73 14.81
CA THR A 316 5.21 17.97 14.18
C THR A 316 4.65 16.70 13.57
N PHE A 317 5.44 16.08 12.70
CA PHE A 317 5.12 14.78 12.13
C PHE A 317 5.63 13.68 13.07
N ARG A 318 4.79 12.71 13.39
CA ARG A 318 5.14 11.51 14.16
C ARG A 318 4.94 10.30 13.27
N TRP A 319 5.84 9.33 13.37
CA TRP A 319 5.70 8.06 12.66
C TRP A 319 4.38 7.37 13.05
N ALA A 320 3.56 7.02 12.06
CA ALA A 320 2.24 6.41 12.25
C ALA A 320 2.25 4.87 12.10
N GLY A 321 3.42 4.26 11.90
CA GLY A 321 3.55 2.82 11.85
C GLY A 321 3.23 2.16 13.19
N GLN A 322 2.75 0.91 13.13
CA GLN A 322 2.57 0.09 14.33
C GLN A 322 3.93 -0.48 14.73
N ASP A 323 4.32 -0.29 15.99
CA ASP A 323 5.30 -1.14 16.66
C ASP A 323 4.80 -2.59 16.74
#